data_AF-A0A8J6MQP7-F1
#
_entry.id   AF-A0A8J6MQP7-F1
#
_cell.length_a   1.000
_cell.length_b   1.000
_cell.length_c   1.000
_cell.angle_alpha   90.00
_cell.angle_beta   90.00
_cell.angle_gamma   90.00
#
_symmetry.space_group_name_H-M   'P 1'
#
loop_
_entity.id
_entity.type
_entity.pdbx_description
1 polymer ?
#
loop_
_entity_poly.entity_id
_entity_poly.type
_entity_poly.pdbx_seq_one_letter_code
_entity_poly.pdbx_strand_id
1 'polypeptide(L)'
;MKKTVSNDEILAMEERGESLEGVVKGTGRMMAAKVRPSEVPEKIRNISRVNVDFPIEMLRTLDEVGERLMINRQALIKEAVMQLIAKKIDEFSKQEIFMSNKR
;
A
#
# COMPACT_ATOMS: atom_id res chain seq x y z
N MET A 1 -28.35 15.91 16.78
CA MET A 1 -28.28 15.10 15.55
C MET A 1 -27.23 15.74 14.64
N LYS A 2 -26.08 15.08 14.39
CA LYS A 2 -25.07 15.62 13.46
C LYS A 2 -25.45 15.15 12.05
N LYS A 3 -25.80 16.08 11.17
CA LYS A 3 -26.05 15.82 9.73
C LYS A 3 -24.73 15.31 9.13
N THR A 4 -24.70 14.03 8.77
CA THR A 4 -23.66 13.49 7.87
C THR A 4 -24.01 13.95 6.47
N VAL A 5 -23.20 14.85 5.91
CA VAL A 5 -23.35 15.36 4.54
C VAL A 5 -22.98 14.23 3.59
N SER A 6 -23.84 13.95 2.60
CA SER A 6 -23.60 12.88 1.63
C SER A 6 -22.57 13.30 0.59
N ASN A 7 -21.96 12.34 -0.11
CA ASN A 7 -20.98 12.64 -1.16
C ASN A 7 -21.56 13.48 -2.30
N ASP A 8 -22.84 13.30 -2.61
CA ASP A 8 -23.56 14.07 -3.63
C ASP A 8 -23.72 15.54 -3.20
N GLU A 9 -23.93 15.78 -1.90
CA GLU A 9 -23.99 17.14 -1.35
C GLU A 9 -22.60 17.82 -1.37
N ILE A 10 -21.52 17.07 -1.14
CA ILE A 10 -20.14 17.58 -1.21
C ILE A 10 -19.77 18.01 -2.64
N LEU A 11 -20.09 17.18 -3.64
CA LEU A 11 -19.87 17.52 -5.05
C LEU A 11 -20.66 18.77 -5.46
N ALA A 12 -21.91 18.89 -5.02
CA ALA A 12 -22.73 20.06 -5.31
C ALA A 12 -22.21 21.34 -4.62
N MET A 13 -21.54 21.23 -3.46
CA MET A 13 -20.90 22.36 -2.78
C MET A 13 -19.62 22.80 -3.50
N GLU A 14 -18.86 21.83 -4.03
CA GLU A 14 -17.66 22.09 -4.83
C GLU A 14 -18.00 22.80 -6.15
N GLU A 15 -19.06 22.37 -6.85
CA GLU A 15 -19.54 23.04 -8.08
C GLU A 15 -20.04 24.47 -7.84
N ARG A 16 -20.50 24.78 -6.61
CA ARG A 16 -20.91 26.13 -6.21
C ARG A 16 -19.77 26.99 -5.66
N GLY A 17 -18.55 26.44 -5.57
CA GLY A 17 -17.38 27.14 -5.04
C GLY A 17 -17.44 27.41 -3.53
N GLU A 18 -18.21 26.61 -2.78
CA GLU A 18 -18.34 26.74 -1.33
C GLU A 18 -17.18 26.02 -0.59
N SER A 19 -16.71 26.58 0.53
CA SER A 19 -15.55 26.05 1.27
C SER A 19 -15.86 24.73 1.97
N LEU A 20 -15.06 23.70 1.66
CA LEU A 20 -15.17 22.32 2.20
C LEU A 20 -14.46 22.13 3.55
N GLU A 21 -13.86 23.17 4.12
CA GLU A 21 -12.99 23.08 5.30
C GLU A 21 -13.68 22.51 6.56
N GLY A 22 -15.00 22.68 6.68
CA GLY A 22 -15.80 22.12 7.76
C GLY A 22 -16.13 20.63 7.61
N VAL A 23 -16.08 20.09 6.38
CA VAL A 23 -16.39 18.68 6.08
C VAL A 23 -15.14 17.81 6.24
N VAL A 24 -13.97 18.34 5.88
CA VAL A 24 -12.70 17.60 5.92
C VAL A 24 -12.12 17.51 7.34
N LYS A 25 -12.44 18.44 8.24
CA LYS A 25 -12.02 18.40 9.66
C LYS A 25 -12.87 17.42 10.50
N GLY A 26 -12.90 16.16 10.09
CA GLY A 26 -13.36 15.05 10.91
C GLY A 26 -12.32 14.66 11.95
N THR A 27 -12.37 15.26 13.14
CA THR A 27 -11.82 14.66 14.36
C THR A 27 -12.61 13.38 14.67
N GLY A 28 -12.18 12.26 14.11
CA GLY A 28 -12.85 10.98 14.30
C GLY A 28 -11.84 9.86 14.09
N ARG A 29 -11.68 9.01 15.12
CA ARG A 29 -10.96 7.74 15.06
C ARG A 29 -11.16 7.10 13.69
N MET A 30 -10.08 6.64 13.06
CA MET A 30 -10.13 5.86 11.82
C MET A 30 -10.98 4.61 12.05
N MET A 31 -12.29 4.74 11.87
CA MET A 31 -13.19 3.61 11.75
C MET A 31 -12.80 2.97 10.43
N ALA A 32 -12.20 1.79 10.50
CA ALA A 32 -12.07 0.91 9.37
C ALA A 32 -13.46 0.84 8.73
N ALA A 33 -13.63 1.51 7.59
CA ALA A 33 -14.84 1.43 6.83
C ALA A 33 -15.11 -0.05 6.63
N LYS A 34 -16.25 -0.53 7.14
CA LYS A 34 -16.77 -1.86 6.80
C LYS A 34 -17.13 -1.81 5.32
N VAL A 35 -16.12 -1.84 4.45
CA VAL A 35 -16.29 -1.98 3.02
C VAL A 35 -16.95 -3.34 2.84
N ARG A 36 -18.13 -3.37 2.24
CA ARG A 36 -18.80 -4.62 1.91
C ARG A 36 -17.88 -5.36 0.94
N PRO A 37 -17.59 -6.66 1.13
CA PRO A 37 -16.67 -7.39 0.25
C PRO A 37 -17.01 -7.33 -1.25
N SER A 38 -18.26 -6.99 -1.59
CA SER A 38 -18.77 -6.76 -2.94
C SER A 38 -18.33 -5.46 -3.60
N GLU A 39 -17.85 -4.48 -2.83
CA GLU A 39 -17.46 -3.13 -3.30
C GLU A 39 -15.95 -2.94 -3.38
N VAL A 40 -15.17 -3.94 -2.96
CA VAL A 40 -13.72 -3.95 -3.10
C VAL A 40 -13.38 -4.32 -4.55
N PRO A 41 -12.73 -3.43 -5.33
CA PRO A 41 -12.22 -3.77 -6.65
C PRO A 41 -11.45 -5.09 -6.60
N GLU A 42 -11.66 -5.99 -7.55
CA GLU A 42 -11.11 -7.35 -7.53
C GLU A 42 -9.58 -7.37 -7.31
N LYS A 43 -8.88 -6.34 -7.80
CA LYS A 43 -7.44 -6.10 -7.60
C LYS A 43 -7.00 -5.93 -6.14
N ILE A 44 -7.90 -5.57 -5.23
CA ILE A 44 -7.62 -5.33 -3.80
C ILE A 44 -7.97 -6.57 -2.96
N ARG A 45 -8.70 -7.56 -3.51
CA ARG A 45 -9.14 -8.75 -2.76
C ARG A 45 -8.00 -9.63 -2.25
N ASN A 46 -6.78 -9.48 -2.79
CA ASN A 46 -5.63 -10.33 -2.44
C ASN A 46 -4.46 -9.54 -1.82
N ILE A 47 -4.70 -8.37 -1.24
CA ILE A 47 -3.64 -7.61 -0.56
C ILE A 47 -3.60 -8.00 0.92
N SER A 48 -2.57 -8.74 1.31
CA SER A 48 -2.24 -8.95 2.72
C SER A 48 -1.37 -7.80 3.24
N ARG A 49 -1.75 -7.20 4.38
CA ARG A 49 -0.95 -6.20 5.08
C ARG A 49 -0.17 -6.90 6.19
N VAL A 50 1.14 -6.71 6.19
CA VAL A 50 2.05 -7.25 7.20
C VAL A 50 2.76 -6.10 7.90
N ASN A 51 2.90 -6.20 9.22
CA ASN A 51 3.71 -5.27 10.01
C ASN A 51 5.11 -5.87 10.16
N VAL A 52 6.13 -5.05 9.99
CA VAL A 52 7.54 -5.44 10.05
C VAL A 52 8.31 -4.35 10.77
N ASP A 53 9.19 -4.76 11.68
CA ASP A 53 10.04 -3.86 12.42
C ASP A 53 11.31 -3.56 11.62
N PHE A 54 11.57 -2.27 11.39
CA PHE A 54 12.78 -1.79 10.76
C PHE A 54 13.52 -0.84 11.70
N PRO A 55 14.85 -0.89 11.75
CA PRO A 55 15.63 0.17 12.39
C PRO A 55 15.27 1.53 11.77
N ILE A 56 15.17 2.57 12.59
CA ILE A 56 14.79 3.92 12.14
C ILE A 56 15.72 4.43 11.04
N GLU A 57 17.03 4.18 11.18
CA GLU A 57 18.01 4.60 10.17
C GLU A 57 17.80 3.91 8.82
N MET A 58 17.33 2.65 8.82
CA MET A 58 16.99 1.97 7.57
C MET A 58 15.77 2.61 6.91
N LEU A 59 14.77 3.02 7.69
CA LEU A 59 13.60 3.72 7.17
C LEU A 59 13.98 5.05 6.52
N ARG A 60 14.90 5.81 7.13
CA ARG A 60 15.43 7.06 6.55
C ARG A 60 16.12 6.80 5.22
N THR A 61 17.01 5.82 5.15
CA THR A 61 17.67 5.44 3.90
C THR A 61 16.67 5.04 2.82
N LEU A 62 15.63 4.28 3.17
CA LEU A 62 14.58 3.89 2.21
C LEU A 62 13.78 5.10 1.71
N ASP A 63 13.50 6.06 2.59
CA ASP A 63 12.81 7.30 2.22
C ASP A 63 13.70 8.16 1.29
N GLU A 64 14.98 8.34 1.61
CA GLU A 64 15.94 9.06 0.75
C GLU A 64 16.10 8.42 -0.64
N VAL A 65 16.18 7.08 -0.70
CA VAL A 65 16.26 6.35 -1.97
C VAL A 65 14.94 6.47 -2.73
N GLY A 66 13.81 6.40 -2.03
CA GLY A 66 12.49 6.61 -2.62
C GLY A 66 12.34 7.99 -3.24
N GLU A 67 12.79 9.04 -2.55
CA GLU A 67 12.80 10.41 -3.06
C GLU A 67 13.63 10.55 -4.34
N ARG A 68 14.85 10.01 -4.36
CA ARG A 68 15.73 10.04 -5.55
C ARG A 68 15.13 9.32 -6.75
N LEU A 69 14.39 8.24 -6.51
CA LEU A 69 13.75 7.44 -7.55
C LEU A 69 12.31 7.89 -7.85
N MET A 70 11.81 8.92 -7.17
CA MET A 70 10.42 9.39 -7.25
C MET A 70 9.37 8.28 -7.01
N ILE A 71 9.65 7.36 -6.08
CA ILE A 71 8.75 6.29 -5.68
C ILE A 71 8.56 6.24 -4.16
N ASN A 72 7.38 5.82 -3.72
CA ASN A 72 7.14 5.60 -2.30
C ASN A 72 7.95 4.39 -1.80
N ARG A 73 8.47 4.47 -0.57
CA ARG A 73 9.09 3.35 0.18
C ARG A 73 8.36 2.01 0.04
N GLN A 74 7.03 1.98 0.08
CA GLN A 74 6.26 0.73 -0.08
C GLN A 74 6.47 0.10 -1.47
N ALA A 75 6.56 0.90 -2.53
CA ALA A 75 6.86 0.40 -3.87
C ALA A 75 8.30 -0.12 -3.96
N LEU A 76 9.24 0.62 -3.37
CA LEU A 76 10.65 0.19 -3.28
C LEU A 76 10.80 -1.14 -2.54
N ILE A 77 10.14 -1.31 -1.40
CA ILE A 77 10.17 -2.56 -0.62
C ILE A 77 9.57 -3.71 -1.42
N LYS A 78 8.44 -3.50 -2.10
CA LYS A 78 7.81 -4.52 -2.96
C LYS A 78 8.76 -5.00 -4.05
N GLU A 79 9.40 -4.06 -4.74
CA GLU A 79 10.34 -4.36 -5.82
C GLU A 79 11.55 -5.15 -5.29
N ALA A 80 12.16 -4.70 -4.18
CA ALA A 80 13.30 -5.38 -3.57
C ALA A 80 12.95 -6.81 -3.13
N VAL A 81 11.78 -7.01 -2.51
CA VAL A 81 11.31 -8.35 -2.11
C VAL A 81 11.12 -9.25 -3.32
N MET A 82 10.49 -8.76 -4.39
CA MET A 82 10.28 -9.52 -5.63
C MET A 82 11.61 -9.95 -6.27
N GLN A 83 12.58 -9.03 -6.36
CA GLN A 83 13.90 -9.33 -6.92
C GLN A 83 14.66 -10.36 -6.09
N LEU A 84 14.61 -10.25 -4.75
CA LEU A 84 15.25 -11.19 -3.85
C LEU A 84 14.63 -12.59 -3.97
N ILE A 85 13.30 -12.68 -4.03
CA ILE A 85 12.60 -13.96 -4.22
C ILE A 85 12.97 -14.58 -5.57
N ALA A 86 12.93 -13.80 -6.66
CA ALA A 86 13.27 -14.29 -7.99
C ALA A 86 14.71 -14.83 -8.05
N LYS A 87 15.66 -14.09 -7.47
CA LYS A 87 17.06 -14.53 -7.36
C LYS A 87 17.19 -15.81 -6.55
N LYS A 88 16.49 -15.92 -5.43
CA LYS A 88 16.52 -17.12 -4.59
C LYS A 88 15.95 -18.35 -5.31
N ILE A 89 14.86 -18.18 -6.05
CA ILE A 89 14.27 -19.25 -6.87
C ILE A 89 15.29 -19.75 -7.90
N ASP A 90 15.97 -18.86 -8.61
CA ASP A 90 17.01 -19.23 -9.58
C ASP A 90 18.18 -19.98 -8.93
N GLU A 91 18.62 -19.57 -7.73
CA GLU A 91 19.63 -20.27 -6.95
C GLU A 91 19.19 -21.70 -6.58
N PHE A 92 17.94 -21.90 -6.17
CA PHE A 92 17.40 -23.22 -5.85
C PHE A 92 17.30 -24.12 -7.07
N SER A 93 16.78 -23.61 -8.20
CA SER A 93 16.68 -24.39 -9.44
C SER A 93 18.04 -24.91 -9.90
N LYS A 94 19.10 -24.11 -9.76
CA LYS A 94 20.48 -24.51 -10.11
C LYS A 94 21.01 -25.62 -9.18
N GLN A 95 20.66 -25.59 -7.90
CA GLN A 95 21.05 -26.63 -6.94
C GLN A 95 20.34 -27.96 -7.22
N GLU A 96 19.05 -27.93 -7.56
CA GLU A 96 18.29 -29.14 -7.89
C GLU A 96 18.81 -29.82 -9.17
N ILE A 97 19.11 -29.04 -10.22
CA ILE A 97 19.71 -29.56 -11.46
C ILE A 97 21.07 -30.21 -11.17
N PHE A 98 21.91 -29.56 -10.34
CA PHE A 98 23.22 -30.11 -9.97
C PHE A 98 23.12 -31.42 -9.19
N MET A 99 22.14 -31.53 -8.27
CA MET A 99 21.90 -32.75 -7.49
C MET A 99 21.31 -33.89 -8.34
N SER A 100 20.54 -33.57 -9.38
CA SER A 100 19.96 -34.54 -10.31
C SER A 100 21.01 -35.13 -11.27
N ASN A 101 21.93 -34.30 -11.79
CA ASN A 101 22.99 -34.74 -12.71
C ASN A 101 24.13 -35.53 -12.05
N LYS A 102 24.09 -35.71 -10.73
CA LYS A 102 25.12 -36.42 -9.95
C LYS A 102 24.70 -37.84 -9.54
N ARG A 103 23.52 -38.30 -10.00
CA ARG A 103 23.01 -39.66 -9.80
C ARG A 103 23.20 -40.51 -11.05
#